data_AF-A0A8H8DE54-F1
#
_entry.id   AF-A0A8H8DE54-F1
#
_cell.length_a   1.000
_cell.length_b   1.000
_cell.length_c   1.000
_cell.angle_alpha   90.00
_cell.angle_beta   90.00
_cell.angle_gamma   90.00
#
_symmetry.space_group_name_H-M   'P 1'
#
loop_
_entity.id
_entity.type
_entity.pdbx_description
1 polymer ?
#
loop_
_entity_poly.entity_id
_entity_poly.type
_entity_poly.pdbx_seq_one_letter_code
_entity_poly.pdbx_strand_id
1 'polypeptide(L)'
;MPSYKLTYFDLPGRAEPIRLAFQIGGIPFTDERIKREDFPAKKDSYIFGCLPILEVDKTVLYSTAGILRYVGLLSGLYPQDPLEGAKVDTFVGVVDDIVIGITVSFKEPDEARGAAIRKELGDNRLPKMFAAIDKAAGSNGFCTGNKLSVADLFLYTVCQWIRSKKLDGIPADIPDRCANVKRICDTVAGNEKVAAWNKAHSQ
;
A
#
# COMPACT_ATOMS: atom_id res chain seq x y z
N MET A 1 18.95 18.79 -0.09
CA MET A 1 18.12 17.57 -0.16
C MET A 1 17.38 17.59 -1.49
N PRO A 2 17.20 16.44 -2.15
CA PRO A 2 16.40 16.36 -3.38
C PRO A 2 15.00 16.91 -3.15
N SER A 3 14.39 17.41 -4.22
CA SER A 3 12.96 17.74 -4.25
C SER A 3 12.15 16.48 -4.57
N TYR A 4 11.07 16.27 -3.81
CA TYR A 4 10.19 15.11 -3.96
C TYR A 4 8.76 15.57 -4.29
N LYS A 5 8.18 15.03 -5.37
CA LYS A 5 6.76 15.21 -5.70
C LYS A 5 6.12 13.85 -6.00
N LEU A 6 5.21 13.44 -5.13
CA LEU A 6 4.43 12.21 -5.28
C LEU A 6 3.10 12.56 -5.93
N THR A 7 2.85 12.01 -7.11
CA THR A 7 1.60 12.25 -7.84
C THR A 7 0.70 11.01 -7.77
N TYR A 8 -0.53 11.19 -7.31
CA TYR A 8 -1.55 10.14 -7.27
C TYR A 8 -2.97 10.70 -7.29
N PHE A 9 -3.98 9.83 -7.33
CA PHE A 9 -5.37 10.26 -7.16
C PHE A 9 -5.61 10.82 -5.75
N ASP A 10 -6.66 11.65 -5.62
CA ASP A 10 -7.15 12.13 -4.33
C ASP A 10 -7.91 11.05 -3.54
N LEU A 11 -7.19 9.98 -3.22
CA LEU A 11 -7.60 8.88 -2.37
C LEU A 11 -6.34 8.21 -1.80
N PRO A 12 -6.44 7.39 -0.75
CA PRO A 12 -5.28 6.71 -0.19
C PRO A 12 -4.60 5.77 -1.20
N GLY A 13 -5.29 4.67 -1.54
CA GLY A 13 -4.91 3.72 -2.59
C GLY A 13 -3.44 3.32 -2.57
N ARG A 14 -2.85 3.25 -3.77
CA ARG A 14 -1.48 2.77 -3.99
C ARG A 14 -0.38 3.74 -3.55
N ALA A 15 -0.71 5.00 -3.24
CA ALA A 15 0.25 6.01 -2.80
C ALA A 15 0.34 6.14 -1.28
N GLU A 16 -0.69 5.70 -0.55
CA GLU A 16 -0.73 5.84 0.91
C GLU A 16 0.48 5.27 1.66
N PRO A 17 0.97 4.04 1.37
CA PRO A 17 2.15 3.55 2.09
C PRO A 17 3.40 4.41 1.84
N ILE A 18 3.49 5.06 0.69
CA ILE A 18 4.60 5.97 0.33
C ILE A 18 4.48 7.26 1.14
N ARG A 19 3.27 7.83 1.25
CA ARG A 19 2.99 9.01 2.09
C ARG A 19 3.34 8.75 3.55
N LEU A 20 2.94 7.59 4.08
CA LEU A 20 3.30 7.17 5.44
C LEU A 20 4.81 7.02 5.62
N ALA A 21 5.53 6.46 4.64
CA ALA A 21 6.98 6.33 4.71
C ALA A 21 7.69 7.70 4.73
N PHE A 22 7.27 8.65 3.88
CA PHE A 22 7.77 10.03 3.92
C PHE A 22 7.50 10.69 5.29
N GLN A 23 6.26 10.56 5.78
CA GLN A 23 5.85 11.11 7.06
C GLN A 23 6.70 10.55 8.21
N ILE A 24 6.89 9.23 8.28
CA ILE A 24 7.72 8.58 9.31
C ILE A 24 9.16 9.05 9.20
N GLY A 25 9.70 9.17 7.99
CA GLY A 25 11.05 9.69 7.73
C GLY A 25 11.21 11.17 8.07
N GLY A 26 10.12 11.93 8.25
CA GLY A 26 10.18 13.38 8.38
C GLY A 26 10.72 14.07 7.13
N ILE A 27 10.52 13.45 5.96
CA ILE A 27 11.04 13.92 4.68
C ILE A 27 9.96 14.77 4.00
N PRO A 28 10.20 16.06 3.77
CA PRO A 28 9.25 16.92 3.07
C PRO A 28 9.06 16.46 1.63
N PHE A 29 7.80 16.41 1.17
CA PHE A 29 7.45 16.11 -0.21
C PHE A 29 6.18 16.88 -0.60
N THR A 30 6.00 17.07 -1.90
CA THR A 30 4.74 17.58 -2.47
C THR A 30 3.81 16.40 -2.74
N ASP A 31 2.64 16.36 -2.09
CA ASP A 31 1.55 15.39 -2.37
C ASP A 31 0.65 15.94 -3.48
N GLU A 32 1.05 15.74 -4.74
CA GLU A 32 0.26 16.18 -5.90
C GLU A 32 -0.93 15.22 -6.11
N ARG A 33 -2.12 15.68 -5.73
CA ARG A 33 -3.36 14.93 -5.90
C ARG A 33 -4.08 15.36 -7.17
N ILE A 34 -4.30 14.42 -8.08
CA ILE A 34 -5.02 14.66 -9.33
C ILE A 34 -6.41 14.04 -9.30
N LYS A 35 -7.35 14.60 -10.06
CA LYS A 35 -8.66 13.98 -10.26
C LYS A 35 -8.57 12.85 -11.26
N ARG A 36 -9.51 11.89 -11.16
CA ARG A 36 -9.60 10.77 -12.10
C ARG A 36 -9.85 11.23 -13.54
N GLU A 37 -10.63 12.29 -13.72
CA GLU A 37 -10.97 12.90 -15.01
C GLU A 37 -9.75 13.54 -15.71
N ASP A 38 -8.75 14.00 -14.96
CA ASP A 38 -7.54 14.63 -15.52
C ASP A 38 -6.49 13.60 -15.97
N PHE A 39 -6.56 12.37 -15.44
CA PHE A 39 -5.54 11.36 -15.70
C PHE A 39 -5.40 10.94 -17.17
N PRO A 40 -6.48 10.73 -17.95
CA PRO A 40 -6.36 10.41 -19.37
C PRO A 40 -5.48 11.39 -20.16
N ALA A 41 -5.60 12.69 -19.88
CA ALA A 41 -4.79 13.72 -20.55
C ALA A 41 -3.31 13.70 -20.11
N LYS A 42 -3.03 13.31 -18.86
CA LYS A 42 -1.65 13.18 -18.33
C LYS A 42 -1.01 11.83 -18.66
N LYS A 43 -1.80 10.79 -18.94
CA LYS A 43 -1.34 9.40 -19.03
C LYS A 43 -0.20 9.22 -20.04
N ASP A 44 -0.31 9.83 -21.21
CA ASP A 44 0.69 9.69 -22.28
C ASP A 44 1.98 10.46 -22.00
N SER A 45 1.96 11.40 -21.04
CA SER A 45 3.18 12.07 -20.55
C SER A 45 4.01 11.19 -19.60
N TYR A 46 3.44 10.10 -19.09
CA TYR A 46 4.09 9.16 -18.20
C TYR A 46 4.56 7.93 -18.99
N ILE A 47 5.84 7.58 -18.91
CA ILE A 47 6.43 6.54 -19.78
C ILE A 47 5.76 5.17 -19.64
N PHE A 48 5.24 4.85 -18.44
CA PHE A 48 4.49 3.62 -18.17
C PHE A 48 2.97 3.84 -18.06
N GLY A 49 2.48 5.06 -18.31
CA GLY A 49 1.06 5.39 -18.31
C GLY A 49 0.33 5.02 -17.01
N CYS A 50 1.01 5.12 -15.87
CA CYS A 50 0.54 4.62 -14.58
C CYS A 50 0.79 5.60 -13.43
N LEU A 51 0.09 5.36 -12.32
CA LEU A 51 0.25 6.04 -11.04
C LEU A 51 0.31 4.99 -9.93
N PRO A 52 0.99 5.25 -8.80
CA PRO A 52 1.68 6.49 -8.45
C PRO A 52 3.00 6.68 -9.21
N ILE A 53 3.44 7.94 -9.27
CA ILE A 53 4.79 8.33 -9.69
C ILE A 53 5.44 9.20 -8.61
N LEU A 54 6.75 9.09 -8.48
CA LEU A 54 7.56 9.98 -7.64
C LEU A 54 8.60 10.66 -8.49
N GLU A 55 8.52 11.98 -8.59
CA GLU A 55 9.58 12.81 -9.15
C GLU A 55 10.62 13.10 -8.07
N VAL A 56 11.87 12.74 -8.35
CA VAL A 56 13.07 13.02 -7.55
C VAL A 56 13.96 13.93 -8.40
N ASP A 57 13.87 15.24 -8.17
CA ASP A 57 14.46 16.26 -9.03
C ASP A 57 14.05 16.10 -10.50
N LYS A 58 14.90 15.50 -11.35
CA LYS A 58 14.63 15.25 -12.77
C LYS A 58 14.37 13.78 -13.10
N THR A 59 14.43 12.90 -12.11
CA THR A 59 14.24 11.46 -12.27
C THR A 59 12.83 11.08 -11.86
N VAL A 60 12.13 10.31 -12.69
CA VAL A 60 10.79 9.82 -12.37
C VAL A 60 10.85 8.35 -12.01
N LEU A 61 10.39 8.03 -10.81
CA LEU A 61 10.18 6.66 -10.34
C LEU A 61 8.71 6.27 -10.49
N TYR A 62 8.48 5.00 -10.78
CA TYR A 62 7.17 4.41 -11.00
C TYR A 62 6.99 3.18 -10.12
N SER A 63 5.76 2.67 -10.09
CA SER A 63 5.34 1.51 -9.29
C SER A 63 5.40 1.75 -7.79
N THR A 64 4.35 1.34 -7.08
CA THR A 64 4.30 1.44 -5.61
C THR A 64 5.50 0.76 -4.99
N ALA A 65 5.84 -0.47 -5.39
CA ALA A 65 6.93 -1.22 -4.80
C ALA A 65 8.30 -0.55 -5.01
N GLY A 66 8.56 -0.05 -6.22
CA GLY A 66 9.82 0.62 -6.56
C GLY A 66 10.01 1.92 -5.78
N ILE A 67 8.97 2.77 -5.78
CA ILE A 67 8.97 4.03 -5.04
C ILE A 67 9.09 3.77 -3.53
N LEU A 68 8.30 2.82 -3.02
CA LEU A 68 8.24 2.52 -1.60
C LEU A 68 9.57 1.95 -1.08
N ARG A 69 10.28 1.12 -1.86
CA ARG A 69 11.65 0.69 -1.53
C ARG A 69 12.60 1.88 -1.42
N TYR A 70 12.58 2.78 -2.41
CA TYR A 70 13.43 3.97 -2.43
C TYR A 70 13.17 4.89 -1.22
N VAL A 71 11.91 5.23 -0.96
CA VAL A 71 11.52 6.06 0.20
C VAL A 71 11.78 5.32 1.52
N GLY A 72 11.60 4.00 1.54
CA GLY A 72 11.93 3.15 2.69
C GLY A 72 13.40 3.23 3.09
N LEU A 73 14.32 3.22 2.11
CA LEU A 73 15.75 3.40 2.36
C LEU A 73 16.03 4.78 2.98
N LEU A 74 15.43 5.84 2.44
CA LEU A 74 15.61 7.22 2.94
C LEU A 74 15.06 7.42 4.35
N SER A 75 13.94 6.75 4.68
CA SER A 75 13.24 6.88 5.95
C SER A 75 13.70 5.90 7.03
N GLY A 76 14.67 5.03 6.73
CA GLY A 76 15.14 3.98 7.65
C GLY A 76 14.17 2.80 7.81
N LEU A 77 13.16 2.70 6.96
CA LEU A 77 12.11 1.66 6.93
C LEU A 77 12.43 0.51 5.96
N TYR A 78 13.65 0.45 5.45
CA TYR A 78 14.12 -0.64 4.60
C TYR A 78 15.52 -1.09 5.05
N PRO A 79 15.77 -2.41 5.19
CA PRO A 79 17.06 -2.92 5.63
C PRO A 79 18.15 -2.77 4.56
N GLN A 80 19.40 -2.62 5.00
CA GLN A 80 20.56 -2.54 4.10
C GLN A 80 21.08 -3.93 3.69
N ASP A 81 20.84 -4.94 4.52
CA ASP A 81 21.21 -6.32 4.18
C ASP A 81 20.35 -6.84 3.01
N PRO A 82 20.95 -7.38 1.95
CA PRO A 82 20.20 -7.82 0.76
C PRO A 82 19.16 -8.91 1.05
N LEU A 83 19.44 -9.84 1.97
CA LEU A 83 18.52 -10.93 2.27
C LEU A 83 17.34 -10.46 3.12
N GLU A 84 17.60 -9.60 4.11
CA GLU A 84 16.52 -8.94 4.86
C GLU A 84 15.67 -8.03 3.95
N GLY A 85 16.30 -7.36 2.97
CA GLY A 85 15.59 -6.59 1.94
C GLY A 85 14.68 -7.48 1.10
N ALA A 86 15.17 -8.63 0.64
CA ALA A 86 14.39 -9.59 -0.12
C ALA A 86 13.18 -10.14 0.68
N LYS A 87 13.30 -10.30 2.00
CA LYS A 87 12.16 -10.66 2.86
C LYS A 87 11.10 -9.56 2.90
N VAL A 88 11.50 -8.29 3.03
CA VAL A 88 10.58 -7.14 2.93
C VAL A 88 9.88 -7.13 1.57
N ASP A 89 10.65 -7.30 0.50
CA ASP A 89 10.15 -7.32 -0.87
C ASP A 89 9.16 -8.46 -1.13
N THR A 90 9.35 -9.62 -0.47
CA THR A 90 8.42 -10.76 -0.57
C THR A 90 7.03 -10.35 -0.07
N PHE A 91 6.93 -9.70 1.10
CA PHE A 91 5.65 -9.21 1.60
C PHE A 91 5.08 -8.10 0.72
N VAL A 92 5.90 -7.15 0.26
CA VAL A 92 5.47 -6.08 -0.65
C VAL A 92 4.86 -6.66 -1.94
N GLY A 93 5.49 -7.68 -2.52
CA GLY A 93 4.98 -8.37 -3.70
C GLY A 93 3.63 -9.05 -3.46
N VAL A 94 3.51 -9.83 -2.38
CA VAL A 94 2.25 -10.49 -2.02
C VAL A 94 1.12 -9.49 -1.75
N VAL A 95 1.43 -8.36 -1.11
CA VAL A 95 0.45 -7.29 -0.88
C VAL A 95 0.07 -6.60 -2.19
N ASP A 96 1.00 -6.36 -3.11
CA ASP A 96 0.69 -5.78 -4.41
C ASP A 96 -0.22 -6.72 -5.24
N ASP A 97 -0.04 -8.04 -5.17
CA ASP A 97 -0.94 -9.02 -5.80
C ASP A 97 -2.39 -8.90 -5.28
N ILE A 98 -2.57 -8.66 -3.98
CA ILE A 98 -3.89 -8.37 -3.39
C ILE A 98 -4.48 -7.10 -4.03
N VAL A 99 -3.68 -6.03 -4.07
CA VAL A 99 -4.11 -4.74 -4.62
C VAL A 99 -4.46 -4.87 -6.10
N ILE A 100 -3.67 -5.60 -6.88
CA ILE A 100 -3.93 -5.88 -8.31
C ILE A 100 -5.24 -6.63 -8.45
N GLY A 101 -5.45 -7.72 -7.71
CA GLY A 101 -6.68 -8.50 -7.76
C GLY A 101 -7.93 -7.65 -7.53
N ILE A 102 -7.93 -6.85 -6.46
CA ILE A 102 -9.04 -5.94 -6.16
C ILE A 102 -9.18 -4.86 -7.24
N THR A 103 -8.07 -4.26 -7.69
CA THR A 103 -8.09 -3.19 -8.72
C THR A 103 -8.67 -3.68 -10.04
N VAL A 104 -8.36 -4.92 -10.46
CA VAL A 104 -8.89 -5.50 -11.71
C VAL A 104 -10.41 -5.56 -11.68
N SER A 105 -11.01 -5.88 -10.53
CA SER A 105 -12.48 -5.91 -10.40
C SER A 105 -13.16 -4.56 -10.64
N PHE A 106 -12.47 -3.44 -10.40
CA PHE A 106 -12.96 -2.09 -10.67
C PHE A 106 -12.73 -1.63 -12.10
N LYS A 107 -11.86 -2.32 -12.84
CA LYS A 107 -11.57 -2.04 -14.25
C LYS A 107 -12.42 -2.89 -15.19
N GLU A 108 -13.14 -3.88 -14.66
CA GLU A 108 -14.09 -4.68 -15.42
C GLU A 108 -15.26 -3.78 -15.87
N PRO A 109 -15.52 -3.64 -17.19
CA PRO A 109 -16.60 -2.79 -17.70
C PRO A 109 -18.00 -3.27 -17.32
N ASP A 110 -18.18 -4.58 -17.14
CA ASP A 110 -19.44 -5.16 -16.69
C ASP A 110 -19.50 -5.16 -15.15
N GLU A 111 -20.37 -4.33 -14.59
CA GLU A 111 -20.50 -4.17 -13.14
C GLU A 111 -20.82 -5.49 -12.42
N ALA A 112 -21.64 -6.36 -13.01
CA ALA A 112 -22.01 -7.64 -12.41
C ALA A 112 -20.82 -8.61 -12.41
N ARG A 113 -20.02 -8.62 -13.48
CA ARG A 113 -18.75 -9.38 -13.51
C ARG A 113 -17.75 -8.81 -12.51
N GLY A 114 -17.62 -7.49 -12.40
CA GLY A 114 -16.76 -6.84 -11.41
C GLY A 114 -17.14 -7.24 -9.98
N ALA A 115 -18.43 -7.21 -9.65
CA ALA A 115 -18.95 -7.66 -8.36
C ALA A 115 -18.71 -9.16 -8.13
N ALA A 116 -18.89 -10.01 -9.16
CA ALA A 116 -18.59 -11.44 -9.07
C ALA A 116 -17.10 -11.71 -8.81
N ILE A 117 -16.19 -10.95 -9.44
CA ILE A 117 -14.74 -11.03 -9.18
C ILE A 117 -14.45 -10.67 -7.73
N ARG A 118 -15.03 -9.58 -7.21
CA ARG A 118 -14.83 -9.20 -5.79
C ARG A 118 -15.36 -10.25 -4.83
N LYS A 119 -16.53 -10.82 -5.12
CA LYS A 119 -17.09 -11.92 -4.32
C LYS A 119 -16.17 -13.13 -4.29
N GLU A 120 -15.63 -13.53 -5.45
CA GLU A 120 -14.65 -14.62 -5.50
C GLU A 120 -13.37 -14.30 -4.72
N LEU A 121 -12.85 -13.08 -4.87
CA LEU A 121 -11.71 -12.63 -4.07
C LEU A 121 -12.01 -12.73 -2.57
N GLY A 122 -13.17 -12.24 -2.13
CA GLY A 122 -13.59 -12.24 -0.73
C GLY A 122 -13.83 -13.64 -0.15
N ASP A 123 -14.46 -14.53 -0.90
CA ASP A 123 -14.85 -15.86 -0.40
C ASP A 123 -13.68 -16.85 -0.40
N ASN A 124 -12.77 -16.75 -1.39
CA ASN A 124 -11.78 -17.80 -1.62
C ASN A 124 -10.33 -17.33 -1.61
N ARG A 125 -9.98 -16.28 -2.35
CA ARG A 125 -8.56 -15.91 -2.56
C ARG A 125 -7.98 -15.13 -1.38
N LEU A 126 -8.64 -14.06 -0.96
CA LEU A 126 -8.14 -13.18 0.10
C LEU A 126 -8.01 -13.91 1.45
N PRO A 127 -8.97 -14.73 1.91
CA PRO A 127 -8.79 -15.48 3.15
C PRO A 127 -7.52 -16.36 3.14
N LYS A 128 -7.22 -17.02 2.02
CA LYS A 128 -6.02 -17.86 1.86
C LYS A 128 -4.74 -17.02 1.85
N MET A 129 -4.74 -15.89 1.13
CA MET A 129 -3.58 -14.99 1.09
C MET A 129 -3.30 -14.36 2.46
N PHE A 130 -4.32 -13.88 3.15
CA PHE A 130 -4.18 -13.33 4.50
C PHE A 130 -3.70 -14.37 5.51
N ALA A 131 -4.21 -15.61 5.46
CA ALA A 131 -3.71 -16.70 6.29
C ALA A 131 -2.23 -17.03 6.00
N ALA A 132 -1.80 -16.94 4.73
CA ALA A 132 -0.40 -17.14 4.36
C ALA A 132 0.51 -16.01 4.87
N ILE A 133 0.08 -14.75 4.74
CA ILE A 133 0.76 -13.57 5.30
C ILE A 133 0.88 -13.72 6.83
N ASP A 134 -0.21 -14.08 7.50
CA ASP A 134 -0.28 -14.25 8.95
C ASP A 134 0.72 -15.30 9.45
N LYS A 135 0.78 -16.44 8.75
CA LYS A 135 1.73 -17.52 9.04
C LYS A 135 3.18 -17.07 8.80
N ALA A 136 3.44 -16.31 7.74
CA ALA A 136 4.78 -15.89 7.36
C ALA A 136 5.37 -14.82 8.31
N ALA A 137 4.54 -13.90 8.81
CA ALA A 137 5.02 -12.77 9.62
C ALA A 137 5.43 -13.13 11.06
N GLY A 138 4.82 -14.17 11.62
CA GLY A 138 5.03 -14.55 13.02
C GLY A 138 4.48 -13.53 14.03
N SER A 139 4.81 -13.69 15.31
CA SER A 139 4.13 -12.98 16.41
C SER A 139 4.75 -11.64 16.82
N ASN A 140 5.83 -11.20 16.17
CA ASN A 140 6.62 -10.04 16.61
C ASN A 140 6.01 -8.68 16.26
N GLY A 141 4.84 -8.65 15.60
CA GLY A 141 4.14 -7.42 15.27
C GLY A 141 4.67 -6.68 14.03
N PHE A 142 5.50 -7.35 13.24
CA PHE A 142 6.02 -6.88 11.95
C PHE A 142 5.88 -8.00 10.90
N CYS A 143 5.74 -7.64 9.62
CA CYS A 143 5.76 -8.57 8.49
C CYS A 143 7.05 -9.39 8.47
N THR A 144 8.18 -8.76 8.78
CA THR A 144 9.47 -9.46 8.86
C THR A 144 10.43 -8.73 9.80
N GLY A 145 11.45 -9.43 10.27
CA GLY A 145 12.42 -8.88 11.22
C GLY A 145 11.81 -8.52 12.58
N ASN A 146 12.27 -7.42 13.15
CA ASN A 146 11.93 -6.97 14.51
C ASN A 146 11.69 -5.44 14.62
N LYS A 147 11.47 -4.78 13.48
CA LYS A 147 11.26 -3.33 13.41
C LYS A 147 10.34 -2.98 12.26
N LEU A 148 9.72 -1.80 12.35
CA LEU A 148 8.82 -1.29 11.34
C LEU A 148 9.53 -1.17 9.99
N SER A 149 8.88 -1.64 8.94
CA SER A 149 9.36 -1.61 7.56
C SER A 149 8.26 -1.15 6.62
N VAL A 150 8.63 -0.90 5.37
CA VAL A 150 7.65 -0.54 4.34
C VAL A 150 6.65 -1.66 4.01
N ALA A 151 6.97 -2.93 4.28
CA ALA A 151 6.03 -4.03 4.12
C ALA A 151 4.84 -3.88 5.09
N ASP A 152 5.11 -3.47 6.33
CA ASP A 152 4.08 -3.23 7.35
C ASP A 152 3.14 -2.11 6.95
N LEU A 153 3.68 -1.02 6.42
CA LEU A 153 2.90 0.13 5.95
C LEU A 153 2.00 -0.27 4.77
N PHE A 154 2.52 -1.05 3.82
CA PHE A 154 1.72 -1.46 2.68
C PHE A 154 0.61 -2.42 3.11
N LEU A 155 0.91 -3.42 3.93
CA LEU A 155 -0.10 -4.32 4.49
C LEU A 155 -1.17 -3.53 5.28
N TYR A 156 -0.75 -2.62 6.16
CA TYR A 156 -1.65 -1.78 6.94
C TYR A 156 -2.63 -1.01 6.05
N THR A 157 -2.14 -0.31 5.03
CA THR A 157 -3.00 0.49 4.13
C THR A 157 -4.00 -0.36 3.36
N VAL A 158 -3.63 -1.57 2.95
CA VAL A 158 -4.54 -2.54 2.31
C VAL A 158 -5.58 -3.07 3.30
N CYS A 159 -5.18 -3.38 4.54
CA CYS A 159 -6.11 -3.77 5.59
C CYS A 159 -7.13 -2.66 5.88
N GLN A 160 -6.71 -1.39 5.94
CA GLN A 160 -7.62 -0.26 6.11
C GLN A 160 -8.61 -0.14 4.94
N TRP A 161 -8.16 -0.38 3.71
CA TRP A 161 -9.05 -0.40 2.55
C TRP A 161 -10.11 -1.49 2.63
N ILE A 162 -9.72 -2.71 3.03
CA ILE A 162 -10.68 -3.82 3.22
C ILE A 162 -11.65 -3.53 4.36
N ARG A 163 -11.16 -3.02 5.50
CA ARG A 163 -11.98 -2.64 6.66
C ARG A 163 -12.95 -1.50 6.37
N SER A 164 -12.73 -0.71 5.32
CA SER A 164 -13.57 0.45 4.98
C SER A 164 -15.01 0.11 4.61
N LYS A 165 -15.32 -1.17 4.33
CA LYS A 165 -16.63 -1.64 3.83
C LYS A 165 -17.04 -1.05 2.47
N LYS A 166 -16.12 -0.39 1.76
CA LYS A 166 -16.34 0.15 0.40
C LYS A 166 -16.08 -0.88 -0.71
N LEU A 167 -15.78 -2.13 -0.36
CA LEU A 167 -15.51 -3.23 -1.28
C LEU A 167 -16.66 -4.24 -1.21
N ASP A 168 -17.69 -4.07 -2.01
CA ASP A 168 -18.80 -5.02 -2.10
C ASP A 168 -18.29 -6.42 -2.48
N GLY A 169 -18.84 -7.46 -1.85
CA GLY A 169 -18.39 -8.84 -2.03
C GLY A 169 -17.11 -9.22 -1.27
N ILE A 170 -16.40 -8.28 -0.65
CA ILE A 170 -15.21 -8.57 0.16
C ILE A 170 -15.54 -8.33 1.65
N PRO A 171 -15.59 -9.39 2.48
CA PRO A 171 -15.81 -9.25 3.92
C PRO A 171 -14.74 -8.38 4.59
N ALA A 172 -15.20 -7.34 5.30
CA ALA A 172 -14.33 -6.33 5.91
C ALA A 172 -13.47 -6.87 7.09
N ASP A 173 -13.86 -8.00 7.66
CA ASP A 173 -13.19 -8.65 8.79
C ASP A 173 -12.08 -9.61 8.37
N ILE A 174 -11.84 -9.85 7.07
CA ILE A 174 -10.77 -10.75 6.59
C ILE A 174 -9.42 -10.48 7.27
N PRO A 175 -8.92 -9.23 7.37
CA PRO A 175 -7.66 -8.96 8.05
C PRO A 175 -7.68 -9.30 9.54
N ASP A 176 -8.84 -9.17 10.19
CA ASP A 176 -9.01 -9.32 11.64
C ASP A 176 -9.18 -10.79 12.07
N ARG A 177 -9.44 -11.69 11.12
CA ARG A 177 -9.40 -13.16 11.33
C ARG A 177 -7.97 -13.69 11.54
N CYS A 178 -6.97 -12.88 11.20
CA CYS A 178 -5.55 -13.21 11.23
C CYS A 178 -4.86 -12.45 12.38
N ALA A 179 -4.45 -13.17 13.43
CA ALA A 179 -3.99 -12.55 14.68
C ALA A 179 -2.67 -11.75 14.52
N ASN A 180 -1.75 -12.24 13.69
CA ASN A 180 -0.49 -11.55 13.41
C ASN A 180 -0.70 -10.37 12.47
N VAL A 181 -1.55 -10.51 11.45
CA VAL A 181 -1.94 -9.38 10.57
C VAL A 181 -2.59 -8.27 11.38
N LYS A 182 -3.53 -8.60 12.28
CA LYS A 182 -4.14 -7.64 13.20
C LYS A 182 -3.08 -6.95 14.05
N ARG A 183 -2.17 -7.71 14.67
CA ARG A 183 -1.07 -7.16 15.47
C ARG A 183 -0.18 -6.20 14.67
N ILE A 184 0.17 -6.54 13.43
CA ILE A 184 0.95 -5.64 12.55
C ILE A 184 0.18 -4.34 12.31
N CYS A 185 -1.13 -4.43 12.02
CA CYS A 185 -1.94 -3.24 11.83
C CYS A 185 -1.99 -2.36 13.09
N ASP A 186 -2.13 -2.98 14.27
CA ASP A 186 -2.14 -2.28 15.55
C ASP A 186 -0.79 -1.59 15.82
N THR A 187 0.33 -2.27 15.53
CA THR A 187 1.69 -1.70 15.61
C THR A 187 1.81 -0.46 14.71
N VAL A 188 1.38 -0.55 13.45
CA VAL A 188 1.47 0.58 12.50
C VAL A 188 0.56 1.73 12.93
N ALA A 189 -0.67 1.44 13.35
CA ALA A 189 -1.63 2.45 13.81
C ALA A 189 -1.16 3.15 15.10
N GLY A 190 -0.43 2.44 15.97
CA GLY A 190 0.15 2.99 17.20
C GLY A 190 1.38 3.88 16.98
N ASN A 191 1.95 3.93 15.78
CA ASN A 191 3.03 4.87 15.47
C ASN A 191 2.50 6.31 15.45
N GLU A 192 3.07 7.19 16.28
CA GLU A 192 2.59 8.57 16.45
C GLU A 192 2.51 9.36 15.13
N LYS A 193 3.49 9.18 14.24
CA LYS A 193 3.52 9.88 12.95
C LYS A 193 2.45 9.37 11.99
N VAL A 194 2.16 8.07 12.02
CA VAL A 194 1.06 7.46 11.26
C VAL A 194 -0.28 7.90 11.83
N ALA A 195 -0.46 7.88 13.15
CA ALA A 195 -1.69 8.33 13.79
C ALA A 195 -1.99 9.80 13.49
N ALA A 196 -0.97 10.67 13.56
CA ALA A 196 -1.08 12.08 13.19
C ALA A 196 -1.48 12.25 11.72
N TRP A 197 -0.84 11.51 10.81
CA TRP A 197 -1.18 11.53 9.39
C TRP A 197 -2.62 11.11 9.13
N ASN A 198 -3.05 9.97 9.69
CA ASN A 198 -4.40 9.45 9.52
C ASN A 198 -5.45 10.43 10.06
N LYS A 199 -5.18 11.09 11.20
CA LYS A 199 -6.08 12.10 11.76
C LYS A 199 -6.21 13.31 10.83
N ALA A 200 -5.10 13.78 10.27
CA ALA A 200 -5.09 14.94 9.37
C ALA A 200 -5.73 14.65 8.01
N HIS A 201 -5.78 13.38 7.58
CA HIS A 201 -6.26 12.97 6.26
C HIS A 201 -7.45 12.00 6.32
N SER A 202 -8.18 11.97 7.43
CA SER A 202 -9.42 11.19 7.53
C SER A 202 -10.46 11.74 6.54
N GLN A 203 -10.90 10.89 5.60
CA GLN A 203 -11.96 11.16 4.63
C GLN A 203 -13.25 10.43 5.02
#